data_AF-E0N6H1-F1
#
_entry.id   AF-E0N6H1-F1
#
_cell.length_a   1.000
_cell.length_b   1.000
_cell.length_c   1.000
_cell.angle_alpha   90.00
_cell.angle_beta   90.00
_cell.angle_gamma   90.00
#
_symmetry.space_group_name_H-M   'P 1'
#
loop_
_entity.id
_entity.type
_entity.pdbx_description
1 polymer ?
#
loop_
_entity_poly.entity_id
_entity_poly.type
_entity_poly.pdbx_seq_one_letter_code
_entity_poly.pdbx_strand_id
1 'polypeptide(L)'
;MDIKTEEAYRLSFQHIQSHDVLAACRTVANYELSQPRPRGLFSGISAQEYWESYPCNEDAEILKSILLDSPEILDGIIGGDMEMARIMAAFNFIWGLSHFPKWLHRHEFASTPLDDSAVPAMLLFHAQSRQELKEYEEVELSCCPDGCEFCKSEDGKIYKSSDAPVLPHAHCTHEQGCRCCYLPVI
;
A
#
# COMPACT_ATOMS: atom_id res chain seq x y z
N MET A 1 1.10 13.60 -18.08
CA MET A 1 2.18 12.64 -17.80
C MET A 1 3.10 12.67 -18.99
N ASP A 2 4.40 12.88 -18.78
CA ASP A 2 5.37 12.82 -19.87
C ASP A 2 5.62 11.37 -20.30
N ILE A 3 6.25 11.20 -21.47
CA ILE A 3 6.48 9.89 -22.10
C ILE A 3 7.38 9.01 -21.23
N LYS A 4 8.42 9.57 -20.61
CA LYS A 4 9.37 8.80 -19.80
C LYS A 4 8.72 8.23 -18.55
N THR A 5 7.84 9.01 -17.92
CA THR A 5 7.04 8.57 -16.77
C THR A 5 6.13 7.41 -17.17
N GLU A 6 5.39 7.56 -18.27
CA GLU A 6 4.48 6.51 -18.75
C GLU A 6 5.23 5.22 -19.13
N GLU A 7 6.41 5.32 -19.76
CA GLU A 7 7.26 4.17 -20.08
C GLU A 7 7.73 3.45 -18.81
N ALA A 8 8.23 4.18 -17.81
CA ALA A 8 8.66 3.59 -16.55
C ALA A 8 7.50 2.95 -15.77
N TYR A 9 6.32 3.57 -15.80
CA TYR A 9 5.10 3.01 -15.20
C TYR A 9 4.73 1.68 -15.88
N ARG A 10 4.71 1.62 -17.21
CA ARG A 10 4.36 0.40 -17.93
C ARG A 10 5.38 -0.72 -17.72
N LEU A 11 6.66 -0.40 -17.74
CA LEU A 11 7.73 -1.39 -17.55
C LEU A 11 7.70 -1.97 -16.13
N SER A 12 7.61 -1.12 -15.11
CA SER A 12 7.49 -1.58 -13.71
C SER A 12 6.21 -2.39 -13.49
N PHE A 13 5.09 -1.97 -14.06
CA PHE A 13 3.84 -2.74 -14.01
C PHE A 13 3.99 -4.15 -14.61
N GLN A 14 4.61 -4.29 -15.79
CA GLN A 14 4.89 -5.58 -16.42
C GLN A 14 5.78 -6.49 -15.56
N HIS A 15 6.77 -5.90 -14.88
CA HIS A 15 7.61 -6.64 -13.94
C HIS A 15 6.81 -7.19 -12.76
N ILE A 16 5.90 -6.40 -12.18
CA ILE A 16 5.02 -6.86 -11.09
C ILE A 16 4.08 -7.97 -11.59
N GLN A 17 3.49 -7.82 -12.78
CA GLN A 17 2.65 -8.86 -13.40
C GLN A 17 3.39 -10.18 -13.63
N SER A 18 4.71 -10.11 -13.83
CA SER A 18 5.58 -11.28 -13.98
C SER A 18 6.16 -11.78 -12.66
N HIS A 19 5.66 -11.28 -11.53
CA HIS A 19 6.16 -11.52 -10.16
C HIS A 19 7.64 -11.16 -9.93
N ASP A 20 8.26 -10.34 -10.79
CA ASP A 20 9.61 -9.80 -10.60
C ASP A 20 9.55 -8.40 -9.98
N VAL A 21 9.13 -8.34 -8.72
CA VAL A 21 8.94 -7.08 -8.01
C VAL A 21 10.28 -6.35 -7.80
N LEU A 22 11.39 -7.08 -7.70
CA LEU A 22 12.71 -6.48 -7.61
C LEU A 22 13.09 -5.74 -8.91
N ALA A 23 12.75 -6.27 -10.08
CA ALA A 23 12.92 -5.55 -11.34
C ALA A 23 12.02 -4.31 -11.44
N ALA A 24 10.80 -4.38 -10.89
CA ALA A 24 9.93 -3.21 -10.78
C ALA A 24 10.57 -2.12 -9.92
N CYS A 25 11.09 -2.46 -8.74
CA CYS A 25 11.79 -1.51 -7.88
C CYS A 25 13.03 -0.89 -8.55
N ARG A 26 13.84 -1.70 -9.24
CA ARG A 26 14.98 -1.19 -10.02
C ARG A 26 14.56 -0.24 -11.14
N THR A 27 13.41 -0.50 -11.77
CA THR A 27 12.86 0.40 -12.80
C THR A 27 12.50 1.76 -12.20
N VAL A 28 11.86 1.78 -11.04
CA VAL A 28 11.55 3.03 -10.31
C VAL A 28 12.83 3.75 -9.91
N ALA A 29 13.79 3.05 -9.29
CA ALA A 29 15.07 3.65 -8.88
C ALA A 29 15.80 4.31 -10.05
N ASN A 30 15.93 3.62 -11.18
CA ASN A 30 16.56 4.15 -12.38
C ASN A 30 15.79 5.36 -12.94
N TYR A 31 14.46 5.30 -12.95
CA TYR A 31 13.63 6.43 -13.37
C TYR A 31 13.86 7.64 -12.47
N GLU A 32 13.83 7.46 -11.15
CA GLU A 32 13.99 8.53 -10.16
C GLU A 32 15.37 9.18 -10.25
N LEU A 33 16.44 8.38 -10.38
CA LEU A 33 17.80 8.88 -10.59
C LEU A 33 17.98 9.66 -11.89
N SER A 34 17.13 9.42 -12.90
CA SER A 34 17.13 10.19 -14.14
C SER A 34 16.37 11.52 -14.04
N GLN A 35 15.61 11.74 -12.96
CA GLN A 35 14.83 12.97 -12.77
C GLN A 35 15.70 14.14 -12.30
N PRO A 36 15.37 15.38 -12.70
CA PRO A 36 16.01 16.57 -12.13
C PRO A 36 15.80 16.70 -10.62
N ARG A 37 14.71 16.12 -10.10
CA ARG A 37 14.35 16.10 -8.68
C ARG A 37 13.76 14.72 -8.34
N PRO A 38 14.60 13.74 -7.99
CA PRO A 38 14.13 12.43 -7.55
C PRO A 38 13.26 12.55 -6.29
N ARG A 39 12.23 11.70 -6.17
CA ARG A 39 11.42 11.60 -4.94
C ARG A 39 12.25 11.01 -3.80
N GLY A 40 11.96 11.41 -2.57
CA GLY A 40 12.57 10.82 -1.37
C GLY A 40 12.96 11.85 -0.31
N LEU A 41 13.13 11.38 0.92
CA LEU A 41 13.69 12.14 2.03
C LEU A 41 15.14 11.69 2.23
N PHE A 42 16.08 12.38 1.58
CA PHE A 42 17.50 12.01 1.56
C PHE A 42 18.26 12.50 2.81
N SER A 43 17.64 12.46 4.00
CA SER A 43 18.24 13.05 5.21
C SER A 43 19.54 12.31 5.58
N GLY A 44 20.69 12.94 5.32
CA GLY A 44 22.01 12.37 5.61
C GLY A 44 22.62 11.47 4.53
N ILE A 45 21.97 11.28 3.38
CA ILE A 45 22.47 10.50 2.23
C ILE A 45 22.17 11.22 0.91
N SER A 46 22.84 10.84 -0.17
CA SER A 46 22.49 11.36 -1.50
C SER A 46 21.29 10.63 -2.11
N ALA A 47 20.64 11.24 -3.11
CA ALA A 47 19.59 10.55 -3.89
C ALA A 47 20.13 9.29 -4.57
N GLN A 48 21.41 9.31 -4.97
CA GLN A 48 22.09 8.16 -5.55
C GLN A 48 22.20 7.01 -4.54
N GLU A 49 22.73 7.28 -3.35
CA GLU A 49 22.85 6.28 -2.27
C GLU A 49 21.48 5.70 -1.86
N TYR A 50 20.45 6.54 -1.78
CA TYR A 50 19.09 6.08 -1.48
C TYR A 50 18.55 5.12 -2.55
N TRP A 51 18.53 5.53 -3.82
CA TRP A 51 17.91 4.74 -4.88
C TRP A 51 18.74 3.51 -5.30
N GLU A 52 20.06 3.51 -5.10
CA GLU A 52 20.90 2.33 -5.29
C GLU A 52 20.66 1.24 -4.22
N SER A 53 20.18 1.63 -3.04
CA SER A 53 19.83 0.71 -1.95
C SER A 53 18.35 0.31 -1.94
N TYR A 54 17.54 0.85 -2.86
CA TYR A 54 16.11 0.57 -2.97
C TYR A 54 15.84 -0.79 -3.68
N PRO A 55 14.90 -1.62 -3.20
CA PRO A 55 14.13 -1.46 -1.97
C PRO A 55 14.97 -1.80 -0.73
N CYS A 56 14.78 -1.07 0.38
CA CYS A 56 15.37 -1.47 1.65
C CYS A 56 14.68 -2.72 2.24
N ASN A 57 15.15 -3.23 3.38
CA ASN A 57 14.56 -4.43 3.98
C ASN A 57 13.09 -4.22 4.36
N GLU A 58 12.77 -3.06 4.90
CA GLU A 58 11.41 -2.67 5.28
C GLU A 58 10.49 -2.62 4.05
N ASP A 59 10.95 -2.01 2.94
CA ASP A 59 10.24 -1.97 1.67
C ASP A 59 9.96 -3.38 1.13
N ALA A 60 10.97 -4.28 1.21
CA ALA A 60 10.85 -5.65 0.75
C ALA A 60 9.83 -6.45 1.57
N GLU A 61 9.79 -6.25 2.90
CA GLU A 61 8.80 -6.88 3.77
C GLU A 61 7.38 -6.35 3.53
N ILE A 62 7.21 -5.05 3.26
CA ILE A 62 5.91 -4.48 2.85
C ILE A 62 5.45 -5.11 1.54
N LEU A 63 6.31 -5.13 0.52
CA LEU A 63 5.99 -5.73 -0.78
C LEU A 63 5.62 -7.21 -0.66
N LYS A 64 6.35 -7.96 0.17
CA LYS A 64 6.04 -9.36 0.46
C LYS A 64 4.66 -9.52 1.12
N SER A 65 4.34 -8.68 2.10
CA SER A 65 3.02 -8.68 2.75
C SER A 65 1.90 -8.35 1.75
N ILE A 66 2.07 -7.33 0.91
CA ILE A 66 1.13 -6.97 -0.16
C ILE A 66 0.85 -8.16 -1.10
N LEU A 67 1.85 -8.99 -1.41
CA LEU A 67 1.74 -10.07 -2.38
C LEU A 67 1.24 -11.40 -1.79
N LEU A 68 1.40 -11.61 -0.48
CA LEU A 68 1.11 -12.89 0.17
C LEU A 68 -0.05 -12.82 1.17
N ASP A 69 -0.19 -11.74 1.92
CA ASP A 69 -1.14 -11.65 3.02
C ASP A 69 -2.53 -11.22 2.52
N SER A 70 -3.59 -11.62 3.21
CA SER A 70 -4.96 -11.17 2.93
C SER A 70 -5.67 -10.91 4.25
N PRO A 71 -6.09 -9.66 4.54
CA PRO A 71 -6.93 -9.39 5.69
C PRO A 71 -8.33 -9.99 5.47
N GLU A 72 -8.96 -10.44 6.57
CA GLU A 72 -10.24 -11.19 6.56
C GLU A 72 -11.37 -10.46 5.81
N ILE A 73 -11.38 -9.11 5.81
CA ILE A 73 -12.35 -8.31 5.05
C ILE A 73 -12.31 -8.62 3.53
N LEU A 74 -11.23 -9.21 3.02
CA LEU A 74 -11.01 -9.52 1.61
C LEU A 74 -11.21 -11.01 1.27
N ASP A 75 -11.63 -11.86 2.21
CA ASP A 75 -11.76 -13.32 1.98
C ASP A 75 -12.75 -13.69 0.86
N GLY A 76 -13.68 -12.79 0.51
CA GLY A 76 -14.65 -12.99 -0.57
C GLY A 76 -14.16 -12.61 -1.98
N ILE A 77 -12.96 -12.06 -2.13
CA ILE A 77 -12.43 -11.59 -3.43
C ILE A 77 -11.94 -12.79 -4.26
N ILE A 78 -12.37 -12.86 -5.53
CA ILE A 78 -11.99 -13.95 -6.44
C ILE A 78 -10.50 -13.86 -6.80
N GLY A 79 -9.82 -14.99 -7.00
CA GLY A 79 -8.37 -15.06 -7.22
C GLY A 79 -7.81 -14.11 -8.28
N GLY A 80 -8.47 -13.95 -9.44
CA GLY A 80 -8.00 -13.04 -10.49
C GLY A 80 -8.14 -11.55 -10.12
N ASP A 81 -9.22 -11.20 -9.43
CA ASP A 81 -9.41 -9.85 -8.88
C ASP A 81 -8.39 -9.58 -7.76
N MET A 82 -8.17 -10.55 -6.88
CA MET A 82 -7.18 -10.44 -5.82
C MET A 82 -5.76 -10.27 -6.38
N GLU A 83 -5.40 -11.04 -7.42
CA GLU A 83 -4.11 -10.91 -8.09
C GLU A 83 -3.91 -9.49 -8.67
N MET A 84 -4.91 -8.96 -9.36
CA MET A 84 -4.84 -7.58 -9.87
C MET A 84 -4.75 -6.55 -8.74
N ALA A 85 -5.51 -6.72 -7.65
CA ALA A 85 -5.44 -5.84 -6.50
C ALA A 85 -4.03 -5.80 -5.88
N ARG A 86 -3.38 -6.96 -5.76
CA ARG A 86 -2.00 -7.07 -5.28
C ARG A 86 -1.01 -6.36 -6.20
N ILE A 87 -1.17 -6.53 -7.52
CA ILE A 87 -0.34 -5.85 -8.52
C ILE A 87 -0.51 -4.32 -8.39
N MET A 88 -1.76 -3.85 -8.30
CA MET A 88 -2.07 -2.43 -8.14
C MET A 88 -1.53 -1.87 -6.82
N ALA A 89 -1.65 -2.61 -5.71
CA ALA A 89 -1.13 -2.21 -4.40
C ALA A 89 0.40 -2.11 -4.41
N ALA A 90 1.10 -3.10 -4.97
CA ALA A 90 2.56 -3.09 -5.11
C ALA A 90 3.00 -1.94 -6.01
N PHE A 91 2.30 -1.72 -7.13
CA PHE A 91 2.55 -0.59 -8.03
C PHE A 91 2.36 0.75 -7.30
N ASN A 92 1.31 0.88 -6.49
CA ASN A 92 1.07 2.08 -5.69
C ASN A 92 2.20 2.31 -4.68
N PHE A 93 2.63 1.26 -3.98
CA PHE A 93 3.69 1.34 -2.99
C PHE A 93 5.00 1.89 -3.59
N ILE A 94 5.48 1.29 -4.68
CA ILE A 94 6.77 1.67 -5.27
C ILE A 94 6.74 3.08 -5.90
N TRP A 95 5.58 3.50 -6.42
CA TRP A 95 5.42 4.80 -7.08
C TRP A 95 4.88 5.90 -6.17
N GLY A 96 4.40 5.57 -4.96
CA GLY A 96 3.82 6.52 -4.00
C GLY A 96 2.72 7.40 -4.62
N LEU A 97 1.78 6.79 -5.34
CA LEU A 97 0.79 7.52 -6.13
C LEU A 97 -0.40 7.96 -5.29
N SER A 98 -0.82 9.21 -5.45
CA SER A 98 -2.12 9.66 -4.92
C SER A 98 -3.30 9.18 -5.78
N HIS A 99 -3.06 8.93 -7.06
CA HIS A 99 -4.06 8.44 -8.02
C HIS A 99 -3.41 7.50 -9.02
N PHE A 100 -4.09 6.41 -9.38
CA PHE A 100 -3.57 5.51 -10.41
C PHE A 100 -3.65 6.13 -11.81
N PRO A 101 -2.77 5.73 -12.73
CA PRO A 101 -2.90 6.07 -14.14
C PRO A 101 -4.25 5.60 -14.70
N LYS A 102 -4.88 6.40 -15.57
CA LYS A 102 -6.20 6.07 -16.15
C LYS A 102 -6.24 4.72 -16.88
N TRP A 103 -5.11 4.25 -17.42
CA TRP A 103 -5.04 2.96 -18.10
C TRP A 103 -5.05 1.79 -17.13
N LEU A 104 -4.68 2.00 -15.86
CA LEU A 104 -4.67 0.99 -14.81
C LEU A 104 -6.06 0.81 -14.19
N HIS A 105 -6.84 1.88 -14.08
CA HIS A 105 -8.24 1.89 -13.62
C HIS A 105 -9.25 1.17 -14.56
N ARG A 106 -8.81 0.42 -15.56
CA ARG A 106 -9.72 -0.29 -16.48
C ARG A 106 -10.14 -1.68 -15.98
N HIS A 107 -9.66 -2.09 -14.81
CA HIS A 107 -10.06 -3.34 -14.17
C HIS A 107 -11.26 -3.06 -13.27
N GLU A 108 -12.42 -3.58 -13.63
CA GLU A 108 -13.64 -3.54 -12.81
C GLU A 108 -13.63 -4.75 -11.88
N PHE A 109 -13.62 -4.52 -10.57
CA PHE A 109 -13.61 -5.60 -9.57
C PHE A 109 -15.03 -6.19 -9.40
N ALA A 110 -15.39 -7.14 -10.27
CA ALA A 110 -16.73 -7.72 -10.30
C ALA A 110 -17.09 -8.52 -9.01
N SER A 111 -16.09 -8.91 -8.20
CA SER A 111 -16.32 -9.69 -6.99
C SER A 111 -16.67 -8.87 -5.74
N THR A 112 -16.77 -7.54 -5.82
CA THR A 112 -17.01 -6.70 -4.63
C THR A 112 -17.84 -5.44 -4.93
N PRO A 113 -18.68 -4.96 -3.99
CA PRO A 113 -19.33 -3.66 -4.11
C PRO A 113 -18.41 -2.48 -3.77
N LEU A 114 -17.15 -2.74 -3.37
CA LEU A 114 -16.17 -1.71 -3.04
C LEU A 114 -15.70 -0.98 -4.30
N ASP A 115 -15.26 0.26 -4.14
CA ASP A 115 -14.60 1.01 -5.22
C ASP A 115 -13.36 0.27 -5.75
N ASP A 116 -13.06 0.40 -7.04
CA ASP A 116 -11.94 -0.30 -7.71
C ASP A 116 -10.58 0.08 -7.09
N SER A 117 -10.52 1.23 -6.42
CA SER A 117 -9.33 1.69 -5.69
C SER A 117 -9.23 1.16 -4.26
N ALA A 118 -10.33 0.67 -3.67
CA ALA A 118 -10.42 0.32 -2.27
C ALA A 118 -9.68 -0.98 -1.93
N VAL A 119 -9.81 -2.03 -2.75
CA VAL A 119 -9.13 -3.31 -2.48
C VAL A 119 -7.60 -3.18 -2.55
N PRO A 120 -7.00 -2.55 -3.59
CA PRO A 120 -5.57 -2.27 -3.61
C PRO A 120 -5.12 -1.39 -2.42
N ALA A 121 -5.89 -0.36 -2.08
CA ALA A 121 -5.55 0.53 -0.97
C ALA A 121 -5.56 -0.22 0.38
N MET A 122 -6.55 -1.08 0.61
CA MET A 122 -6.63 -1.90 1.82
C MET A 122 -5.47 -2.87 1.97
N LEU A 123 -4.99 -3.49 0.87
CA LEU A 123 -3.79 -4.33 0.91
C LEU A 123 -2.54 -3.54 1.26
N LEU A 124 -2.37 -2.37 0.66
CA LEU A 124 -1.26 -1.47 0.96
C LEU A 124 -1.29 -1.03 2.44
N PHE A 125 -2.44 -0.53 2.90
CA PHE A 125 -2.59 -0.08 4.28
C PHE A 125 -2.40 -1.21 5.28
N HIS A 126 -2.90 -2.42 4.99
CA HIS A 126 -2.64 -3.61 5.82
C HIS A 126 -1.14 -3.86 5.99
N ALA A 127 -0.39 -3.88 4.88
CA ALA A 127 1.03 -4.17 4.91
C ALA A 127 1.81 -3.08 5.67
N GLN A 128 1.48 -1.81 5.46
CA GLN A 128 2.13 -0.68 6.13
C GLN A 128 1.83 -0.65 7.63
N SER A 129 0.55 -0.76 8.01
CA SER A 129 0.13 -0.69 9.41
C SER A 129 0.75 -1.84 10.23
N ARG A 130 0.97 -3.01 9.62
CA ARG A 130 1.65 -4.15 10.26
C ARG A 130 3.14 -3.90 10.50
N GLN A 131 3.80 -3.08 9.68
CA GLN A 131 5.18 -2.66 9.96
C GLN A 131 5.20 -1.59 11.06
N GLU A 132 4.31 -0.60 10.99
CA GLU A 132 4.22 0.46 12.00
C GLU A 132 4.02 -0.10 13.42
N LEU A 133 3.18 -1.12 13.58
CA LEU A 133 2.97 -1.80 14.88
C LEU A 133 4.25 -2.42 15.48
N LYS A 134 5.31 -2.65 14.70
CA LYS A 134 6.57 -3.19 15.22
C LYS A 134 7.43 -2.12 15.89
N GLU A 135 7.21 -0.85 15.56
CA GLU A 135 8.02 0.28 16.02
C GLU A 135 7.57 0.83 17.38
N TYR A 136 6.35 0.50 17.81
CA TYR A 136 5.73 1.07 19.01
C TYR A 136 5.24 -0.02 19.97
N GLU A 137 5.30 0.24 21.27
CA GLU A 137 4.75 -0.67 22.29
C GLU A 137 3.23 -0.56 22.40
N GLU A 138 2.72 0.68 22.33
CA GLU A 138 1.30 1.01 22.40
C GLU A 138 0.90 1.93 21.24
N VAL A 139 -0.34 1.76 20.80
CA VAL A 139 -0.94 2.55 19.72
C VAL A 139 -2.39 2.90 20.05
N GLU A 140 -2.81 4.08 19.62
CA GLU A 140 -4.21 4.51 19.60
C GLU A 140 -4.81 4.23 18.22
N LEU A 141 -6.01 3.64 18.18
CA LEU A 141 -6.74 3.48 16.92
C LEU A 141 -7.44 4.79 16.57
N SER A 142 -7.09 5.37 15.41
CA SER A 142 -7.74 6.56 14.88
C SER A 142 -8.65 6.21 13.71
N CYS A 143 -9.94 6.49 13.90
CA CYS A 143 -10.97 6.31 12.89
C CYS A 143 -10.95 7.45 11.87
N CYS A 144 -11.22 7.14 10.60
CA CYS A 144 -11.38 8.19 9.60
C CYS A 144 -12.65 9.03 9.91
N PRO A 145 -12.68 10.35 9.59
CA PRO A 145 -13.78 11.22 10.00
C PRO A 145 -15.19 10.77 9.55
N ASP A 146 -15.27 10.14 8.38
CA ASP A 146 -16.47 9.58 7.78
C ASP A 146 -16.62 8.07 8.02
N GLY A 147 -15.89 7.51 9.00
CA GLY A 147 -15.88 6.08 9.29
C GLY A 147 -17.25 5.49 9.60
N CYS A 148 -17.39 4.18 9.34
CA CYS A 148 -18.60 3.42 9.67
C CYS A 148 -18.83 3.34 11.19
N GLU A 149 -20.04 2.94 11.61
CA GLU A 149 -20.39 2.83 13.03
C GLU A 149 -19.42 1.93 13.81
N PHE A 150 -19.00 0.81 13.22
CA PHE A 150 -18.03 -0.09 13.84
C PHE A 150 -16.70 0.62 14.11
N CYS A 151 -16.10 1.25 13.09
CA CYS A 151 -14.82 1.94 13.23
C CYS A 151 -14.90 3.10 14.24
N LYS A 152 -16.02 3.83 14.28
CA LYS A 152 -16.26 4.88 15.28
C LYS A 152 -16.34 4.34 16.70
N SER A 153 -16.81 3.11 16.88
CA SER A 153 -16.83 2.46 18.20
C SER A 153 -15.44 2.06 18.70
N GLU A 154 -14.46 1.96 17.81
CA GLU A 154 -13.06 1.65 18.13
C GLU A 154 -12.17 2.91 18.26
N ASP A 155 -12.68 4.08 17.84
CA ASP A 155 -11.92 5.34 17.80
C ASP A 155 -11.42 5.77 19.19
N GLY A 156 -10.15 6.18 19.26
CA GLY A 156 -9.48 6.64 20.47
C GLY A 156 -9.12 5.54 21.47
N LYS A 157 -9.37 4.27 21.16
CA LYS A 157 -8.95 3.15 22.02
C LYS A 157 -7.46 2.90 21.89
N ILE A 158 -6.81 2.71 23.04
CA ILE A 158 -5.38 2.39 23.13
C ILE A 158 -5.21 0.88 23.29
N TYR A 159 -4.28 0.33 22.53
CA TYR A 159 -3.92 -1.08 22.55
C TYR A 159 -2.41 -1.21 22.73
N LYS A 160 -1.98 -2.32 23.34
CA LYS A 160 -0.64 -2.82 23.07
C LYS A 160 -0.55 -3.22 21.61
N SER A 161 0.57 -2.96 20.95
CA SER A 161 0.71 -3.27 19.52
C SER A 161 0.50 -4.75 19.18
N SER A 162 0.78 -5.66 20.12
CA SER A 162 0.50 -7.11 19.98
C SER A 162 -0.98 -7.45 19.98
N ASP A 163 -1.80 -6.60 20.60
CA ASP A 163 -3.23 -6.83 20.88
C ASP A 163 -4.12 -5.90 20.02
N ALA A 164 -3.50 -4.99 19.25
CA ALA A 164 -4.20 -4.06 18.38
C ALA A 164 -5.02 -4.82 17.32
N PRO A 165 -6.27 -4.40 17.05
CA PRO A 165 -7.12 -5.07 16.08
C PRO A 165 -6.54 -4.90 14.67
N VAL A 166 -6.60 -5.95 13.84
CA VAL A 166 -6.04 -5.91 12.47
C VAL A 166 -6.77 -4.86 11.64
N LEU A 167 -6.00 -4.00 10.97
CA LEU A 167 -6.49 -3.10 9.92
C LEU A 167 -6.08 -3.64 8.54
N PRO A 168 -6.94 -3.55 7.51
CA PRO A 168 -8.35 -3.14 7.56
C PRO A 168 -9.19 -4.11 8.40
N HIS A 169 -10.11 -3.55 9.21
CA HIS A 169 -10.90 -4.36 10.14
C HIS A 169 -11.94 -5.23 9.43
N ALA A 170 -12.06 -6.51 9.81
CA ALA A 170 -13.00 -7.48 9.23
C ALA A 170 -14.47 -6.99 9.23
N HIS A 171 -14.85 -6.21 10.24
CA HIS A 171 -16.19 -5.62 10.40
C HIS A 171 -16.36 -4.21 9.83
N CYS A 172 -15.39 -3.69 9.08
CA CYS A 172 -15.56 -2.40 8.40
C CYS A 172 -16.60 -2.54 7.28
N THR A 173 -17.54 -1.60 7.20
CA THR A 173 -18.61 -1.57 6.19
C THR A 173 -18.57 -0.34 5.30
N HIS A 174 -17.48 0.43 5.37
CA HIS A 174 -17.34 1.65 4.58
C HIS A 174 -17.10 1.31 3.09
N GLU A 175 -17.80 1.99 2.18
CA GLU A 175 -17.78 1.70 0.72
C GLU A 175 -16.40 1.88 0.07
N GLN A 176 -15.58 2.78 0.64
CA GLN A 176 -14.20 3.03 0.23
C GLN A 176 -13.17 2.14 0.96
N GLY A 177 -13.64 1.13 1.70
CA GLY A 177 -12.79 0.29 2.55
C GLY A 177 -12.37 0.98 3.85
N CYS A 178 -11.62 0.24 4.68
CA CYS A 178 -11.12 0.75 5.95
C CYS A 178 -9.94 1.72 5.72
N ARG A 179 -10.06 2.94 6.24
CA ARG A 179 -9.04 4.01 6.19
C ARG A 179 -8.62 4.48 7.58
N CYS A 180 -8.86 3.65 8.60
CA CYS A 180 -8.39 3.90 9.95
C CYS A 180 -6.87 3.68 10.00
N CYS A 181 -6.19 4.28 10.97
CA CYS A 181 -4.76 4.11 11.18
C CYS A 181 -4.44 3.93 12.66
N TYR A 182 -3.21 3.49 12.94
CA TYR A 182 -2.65 3.50 14.28
C TYR A 182 -1.88 4.80 14.50
N LEU A 183 -2.06 5.42 15.65
CA LEU A 183 -1.24 6.55 16.11
C LEU A 183 -0.34 6.07 17.23
N PRO A 184 0.97 6.38 17.20
CA PRO A 184 1.87 6.00 18.27
C PRO A 184 1.52 6.73 19.57
N VAL A 185 1.50 5.99 20.68
CA VAL A 185 1.42 6.57 22.03
C VAL A 185 2.86 6.73 22.55
N ILE A 186 3.24 7.96 22.89
CA ILE A 186 4.60 8.34 23.31
C ILE A 186 4.61 8.68 24.81
#